data_AF-A0A923SBW4-F1
#
_entry.id   AF-A0A923SBW4-F1
#
_cell.length_a   1.000
_cell.length_b   1.000
_cell.length_c   1.000
_cell.angle_alpha   90.00
_cell.angle_beta   90.00
_cell.angle_gamma   90.00
#
_symmetry.space_group_name_H-M   'P 1'
#
loop_
_entity.id
_entity.type
_entity.pdbx_description
1 polymer ?
#
loop_
_entity_poly.entity_id
_entity_poly.type
_entity_poly.pdbx_seq_one_letter_code
_entity_poly.pdbx_strand_id
1 'polypeptide(L)' 'MEDKPARLTVLIDAEKKKAFEQLCASQDITASQVVRQLIRDYLAKHGVSYTGTASAQPE' A
#
# COMPACT_ATOMS: atom_id res chain seq x y z
N MET A 1 7.84 -17.16 -9.69
CA MET A 1 7.70 -17.58 -8.28
C MET A 1 6.43 -16.93 -7.80
N GLU A 2 5.40 -17.71 -7.47
CA GLU A 2 4.05 -17.20 -7.18
C GLU A 2 4.07 -16.01 -6.23
N ASP A 3 3.58 -14.86 -6.72
CA ASP A 3 3.32 -13.67 -5.94
C ASP A 3 2.19 -14.00 -4.97
N LYS A 4 2.55 -14.55 -3.80
CA LYS A 4 1.56 -14.98 -2.80
C LYS A 4 0.92 -13.72 -2.23
N PRO A 5 -0.36 -13.44 -2.52
CA PRO A 5 -1.01 -12.25 -1.99
C PRO A 5 -1.08 -12.37 -0.47
N ALA A 6 -0.35 -11.51 0.24
CA ALA A 6 -0.43 -11.40 1.68
C ALA A 6 -1.54 -10.42 2.07
N ARG A 7 -2.45 -10.84 2.97
CA ARG A 7 -3.52 -9.99 3.49
C ARG A 7 -3.01 -9.24 4.74
N LEU A 8 -2.90 -7.93 4.64
CA LEU A 8 -2.66 -7.04 5.78
C LEU A 8 -4.01 -6.53 6.31
N THR A 9 -4.33 -6.84 7.57
CA THR A 9 -5.51 -6.30 8.26
C THR A 9 -5.05 -5.29 9.29
N VAL A 10 -5.48 -4.03 9.15
CA VAL A 10 -5.17 -2.95 10.10
C VAL A 10 -6.48 -2.46 10.69
N LEU A 11 -6.55 -2.38 12.03
CA LEU A 11 -7.65 -1.71 12.72
C LEU A 11 -7.35 -0.21 12.75
N ILE A 12 -8.25 0.57 12.16
CA ILE A 12 -8.19 2.02 12.18
C ILE A 12 -9.53 2.57 12.67
N ASP A 13 -9.48 3.75 13.27
CA ASP A 13 -10.68 4.46 13.68
C ASP A 13 -11.58 4.82 12.49
N ALA A 14 -12.90 4.81 12.69
CA ALA A 14 -13.89 5.02 11.64
C ALA A 14 -13.82 6.43 11.02
N GLU A 15 -13.53 7.46 11.82
CA GLU A 15 -13.40 8.83 11.30
C GLU A 15 -12.14 8.97 10.46
N LYS A 16 -11.03 8.36 10.92
CA LYS A 16 -9.77 8.33 10.16
C LYS A 16 -9.91 7.57 8.85
N LYS A 17 -10.61 6.42 8.86
CA LYS A 17 -10.91 5.63 7.65
C LYS A 17 -11.66 6.49 6.63
N LYS A 18 -12.72 7.16 7.06
CA LYS A 18 -13.55 7.99 6.19
C LYS A 18 -12.78 9.17 5.59
N ALA A 19 -12.01 9.88 6.42
CA ALA A 19 -11.17 10.98 5.94
C ALA A 19 -10.13 10.50 4.92
N PHE A 20 -9.50 9.35 5.18
CA PHE A 20 -8.52 8.76 4.27
C PHE A 20 -9.15 8.31 2.95
N GLU A 21 -10.30 7.64 2.99
CA GLU A 21 -11.04 7.22 1.78
C GLU A 21 -11.50 8.43 0.96
N GLN A 22 -11.99 9.50 1.60
CA GLN A 22 -12.37 10.72 0.90
C GLN A 22 -11.16 11.39 0.23
N LEU A 23 -10.03 11.48 0.94
CA LEU A 23 -8.80 12.04 0.39
C LEU A 23 -8.26 11.21 -0.79
N CYS A 24 -8.37 9.89 -0.70
CA CYS A 24 -8.01 8.99 -1.79
C CYS A 24 -8.95 9.18 -2.99
N ALA A 25 -10.27 9.25 -2.75
CA ALA A 25 -11.27 9.48 -3.79
C ALA A 25 -11.09 10.82 -4.50
N SER A 26 -10.70 11.88 -3.79
CA SER A 26 -10.39 13.18 -4.41
C SER A 26 -9.18 13.16 -5.34
N GLN A 27 -8.32 12.16 -5.23
CA GLN A 27 -7.10 12.00 -6.03
C GLN A 27 -7.21 10.86 -7.04
N ASP A 28 -8.40 10.28 -7.22
CA ASP A 28 -8.67 9.14 -8.11
C ASP A 28 -7.83 7.89 -7.78
N ILE A 29 -7.42 7.74 -6.53
CA ILE A 29 -6.63 6.61 -6.04
C ILE A 29 -7.42 5.84 -4.99
N THR A 30 -7.14 4.54 -4.84
CA THR A 30 -7.75 3.73 -3.78
C THR A 30 -6.87 3.71 -2.54
N ALA A 31 -7.49 3.63 -1.37
CA ALA A 31 -6.80 3.51 -0.08
C ALA A 31 -5.70 2.41 -0.09
N SER A 32 -6.00 1.26 -0.72
CA SER A 32 -5.04 0.16 -0.86
C SER A 32 -3.80 0.52 -1.69
N GLN A 33 -3.93 1.38 -2.71
CA GLN A 33 -2.78 1.84 -3.49
C GLN A 33 -1.88 2.74 -2.66
N VAL A 34 -2.46 3.68 -1.91
CA VAL A 34 -1.72 4.58 -1.02
C VAL A 34 -1.01 3.79 0.08
N VAL A 35 -1.70 2.83 0.72
CA VAL A 35 -1.10 1.99 1.77
C VAL A 35 0.08 1.18 1.23
N ARG A 36 -0.03 0.60 0.02
CA ARG A 36 1.10 -0.11 -0.62
C ARG A 36 2.27 0.83 -0.91
N GLN A 37 2.00 2.03 -1.42
CA GLN A 37 3.06 3.03 -1.66
C GLN A 37 3.75 3.43 -0.36
N LEU A 38 2.96 3.64 0.70
CA LEU A 38 3.44 4.04 2.01
C LEU A 38 4.31 2.94 2.64
N ILE A 39 3.93 1.66 2.51
CA ILE A 39 4.76 0.53 2.94
C ILE A 39 6.09 0.50 2.19
N ARG A 40 6.07 0.66 0.85
CA ARG A 40 7.31 0.68 0.04
C ARG A 40 8.24 1.81 0.44
N ASP A 41 7.71 3.03 0.55
CA ASP A 41 8.46 4.21 0.95
C ASP A 41 9.02 4.09 2.38
N TYR A 42 8.23 3.54 3.30
CA TYR A 42 8.65 3.31 4.68
C TYR A 42 9.77 2.28 4.76
N LEU A 43 9.67 1.15 4.04
CA LEU A 43 10.74 0.15 3.97
C LEU A 43 12.03 0.73 3.36
N ALA A 44 11.90 1.53 2.29
CA ALA A 44 13.02 2.21 1.66
C ALA A 44 13.70 3.21 2.62
N LYS A 45 12.92 4.02 3.34
CA LYS A 45 13.43 4.96 4.36
C LYS A 45 14.17 4.28 5.50
N HIS A 46 13.74 3.10 5.90
CA HIS A 46 14.38 2.31 6.95
C HIS A 46 15.52 1.41 6.44
N GLY A 47 15.87 1.48 5.15
CA GLY A 47 16.96 0.68 4.57
C GLY A 47 16.67 -0.82 4.53
N VAL A 48 15.40 -1.22 4.64
CA VAL A 48 15.00 -2.63 4.63
C VAL A 48 14.78 -3.06 3.19
N SER A 49 15.76 -3.76 2.62
CA SER A 49 15.60 -4.44 1.33
C SER A 49 14.76 -5.71 1.51
N TYR A 50 13.54 -5.70 0.98
CA TYR A 50 12.75 -6.91 0.83
C TYR A 50 13.01 -7.51 -0.56
N THR A 51 13.38 -8.80 -0.60
CA THR A 51 13.66 -9.54 -1.84
C THR A 51 12.34 -9.92 -2.53
N GLY A 52 11.68 -8.94 -3.12
CA GLY A 52 10.41 -9.13 -3.85
C GLY A 52 10.29 -8.27 -5.10
N THR A 53 11.35 -7.54 -5.49
CA THR A 53 11.38 -6.76 -6.73
C THR A 53 11.65 -7.69 -7.91
N ALA A 54 10.72 -8.60 -8.19
CA ALA A 54 10.58 -9.21 -9.50
C ALA A 54 9.30 -8.65 -10.12
N SER A 55 9.49 -7.68 -11.02
CA SER A 55 8.61 -7.40 -12.16
C SER A 55 7.11 -7.19 -11.88
N ALA A 56 6.72 -5.94 -11.64
CA ALA A 56 5.49 -5.42 -12.25
C ALA A 56 5.86 -4.92 -13.67
N GLN A 57 5.85 -5.84 -14.63
CA GLN A 57 5.80 -5.52 -16.06
C GLN A 57 4.32 -5.61 -16.46
N PRO A 58 3.67 -4.52 -16.92
CA PRO A 58 2.41 -4.63 -17.64
C PRO A 58 2.72 -5.11 -19.07
N GLU A 59 2.09 -6.21 -19.48
CA GLU A 59 1.87 -6.57 -20.90
C GLU A 59 0.38 -6.38 -21.21
#